data_AF-X1VFN4-F1
#
_entry.id   AF-X1VFN4-F1
#
_cell.length_a   1.000
_cell.length_b   1.000
_cell.length_c   1.000
_cell.angle_alpha   90.00
_cell.angle_beta   90.00
_cell.angle_gamma   90.00
#
_symmetry.space_group_name_H-M   'P 1'
#
loop_
_entity.id
_entity.type
_entity.pdbx_description
1 polymer ?
#
loop_
_entity_poly.entity_id
_entity_poly.type
_entity_poly.pdbx_seq_one_letter_code
_entity_poly.pdbx_strand_id
1 'polypeptide(L)'
;MYQLGWFSTGRDKAARDLVQAVVNSIKRGEIEAEIAFVFSSREPGESKDSDFFLKLVEDYHLPLVCFSYQKFKAKVDTATEQTGVLPLWRFDYDREVMNQLQGFHPDLCVLTGYMLIVGREMCQK
;
A
#
# COMPACT_ATOMS: atom_id res chain seq x y z
N MET A 1 -17.28 0.22 -13.54
CA MET A 1 -16.67 1.40 -12.91
C MET A 1 -15.19 1.11 -12.76
N TYR A 2 -14.32 2.06 -13.12
CA TYR A 2 -12.86 1.85 -13.13
C TYR A 2 -12.34 1.59 -11.71
N GLN A 3 -11.55 0.55 -11.50
CA GLN A 3 -11.13 0.08 -10.18
C GLN A 3 -9.68 0.48 -9.87
N LEU A 4 -9.48 1.23 -8.79
CA LEU A 4 -8.16 1.69 -8.34
C LEU A 4 -7.64 0.85 -7.17
N GLY A 5 -6.44 0.29 -7.32
CA GLY A 5 -5.66 -0.27 -6.22
C GLY A 5 -4.75 0.80 -5.63
N TRP A 6 -4.87 1.10 -4.34
CA TRP A 6 -4.14 2.21 -3.73
C TRP A 6 -3.03 1.73 -2.80
N PHE A 7 -1.78 1.97 -3.12
CA PHE A 7 -0.64 1.58 -2.30
C PHE A 7 -0.06 2.78 -1.56
N SER A 8 0.12 2.69 -0.25
CA SER A 8 0.76 3.74 0.55
C SER A 8 1.55 3.17 1.73
N THR A 9 2.45 3.97 2.29
CA THR A 9 3.04 3.73 3.61
C THR A 9 2.37 4.61 4.69
N GLY A 10 1.54 5.58 4.30
CA GLY A 10 0.88 6.49 5.24
C GLY A 10 1.88 7.31 6.07
N ARG A 11 3.02 7.69 5.48
CA ARG A 11 4.16 8.25 6.23
C ARG A 11 3.89 9.63 6.83
N ASP A 12 2.99 10.42 6.23
CA ASP A 12 2.80 11.82 6.57
C ASP A 12 1.37 12.33 6.25
N LYS A 13 1.14 13.62 6.50
CA LYS A 13 -0.12 14.29 6.17
C LYS A 13 -0.42 14.30 4.66
N ALA A 14 0.59 14.37 3.79
CA ALA A 14 0.38 14.44 2.35
C ALA A 14 -0.24 13.13 1.82
N ALA A 15 0.18 11.97 2.36
CA ALA A 15 -0.46 10.68 2.05
C ALA A 15 -1.97 10.68 2.38
N ARG A 16 -2.36 11.30 3.51
CA ARG A 16 -3.76 11.45 3.93
C ARG A 16 -4.52 12.45 3.07
N ASP A 17 -3.93 13.60 2.80
CA ASP A 17 -4.55 14.65 1.99
C ASP A 17 -4.85 14.15 0.57
N LEU A 18 -3.97 13.32 0.00
CA LEU A 18 -4.14 12.79 -1.35
C LEU A 18 -5.27 11.76 -1.45
N VAL A 19 -5.35 10.78 -0.54
CA VAL A 19 -6.46 9.81 -0.55
C VAL A 19 -7.79 10.53 -0.28
N GLN A 20 -7.78 11.51 0.63
CA GLN A 20 -8.93 12.35 0.93
C GLN A 20 -9.43 13.11 -0.31
N ALA A 21 -8.53 13.73 -1.07
CA ALA A 21 -8.86 14.49 -2.26
C ALA A 21 -9.45 13.58 -3.35
N VAL A 22 -8.85 12.41 -3.58
CA VAL A 22 -9.33 11.45 -4.59
C VAL A 22 -10.71 10.89 -4.20
N VAL A 23 -10.90 10.44 -2.96
CA VAL A 23 -12.20 9.96 -2.48
C VAL A 23 -13.28 11.03 -2.63
N ASN A 24 -12.98 12.28 -2.29
CA ASN A 24 -13.95 13.37 -2.44
C ASN A 24 -14.28 13.66 -3.92
N SER A 25 -13.30 13.55 -4.80
CA SER A 25 -13.49 13.78 -6.24
C SER A 25 -14.31 12.65 -6.88
N ILE A 26 -14.08 11.40 -6.46
CA ILE A 26 -14.92 10.25 -6.82
C ILE A 26 -16.36 10.48 -6.36
N LYS A 27 -16.57 10.87 -5.09
CA LYS A 27 -17.92 11.14 -4.54
C LYS A 27 -18.66 12.27 -5.28
N ARG A 28 -17.94 13.26 -5.80
CA ARG A 28 -18.51 14.34 -6.62
C ARG A 28 -18.76 13.94 -8.08
N GLY A 29 -18.31 12.76 -8.51
CA GLY A 29 -18.41 12.29 -9.88
C GLY A 29 -17.39 12.92 -10.83
N GLU A 30 -16.36 13.59 -10.32
CA GLU A 30 -15.27 14.17 -11.13
C GLU A 30 -14.29 13.11 -11.61
N ILE A 31 -14.18 12.00 -10.87
CA ILE A 31 -13.40 10.82 -11.22
C ILE A 31 -14.37 9.64 -11.27
N GLU A 32 -14.58 9.08 -12.47
CA GLU A 32 -15.44 7.92 -12.69
C GLU A 32 -14.73 6.60 -12.32
N ALA A 33 -14.35 6.46 -11.06
CA ALA A 33 -13.65 5.30 -10.53
C ALA A 33 -14.06 4.98 -9.08
N GLU A 34 -13.73 3.78 -8.63
CA GLU A 34 -13.83 3.34 -7.23
C GLU A 34 -12.45 2.91 -6.73
N ILE A 35 -12.24 3.00 -5.42
CA ILE A 35 -11.06 2.43 -4.77
C ILE A 35 -11.40 0.99 -4.37
N ALA A 36 -10.83 0.02 -5.08
CA ALA A 36 -11.04 -1.41 -4.83
C ALA A 36 -10.41 -1.85 -3.52
N PHE A 37 -9.22 -1.32 -3.21
CA PHE A 37 -8.54 -1.53 -1.94
C PHE A 37 -7.53 -0.41 -1.66
N VAL A 38 -7.16 -0.30 -0.40
CA VAL A 38 -5.99 0.43 0.08
C VAL A 38 -5.05 -0.56 0.75
N PHE A 39 -3.82 -0.64 0.24
CA PHE A 39 -2.73 -1.37 0.86
C PHE A 39 -1.83 -0.42 1.65
N SER A 40 -1.54 -0.78 2.90
CA SER A 40 -0.53 -0.13 3.72
C SER A 40 0.65 -1.06 4.02
N SER A 41 1.87 -0.60 3.77
CA SER A 41 3.11 -1.30 4.17
C SER A 41 3.42 -1.19 5.68
N ARG A 42 2.47 -0.66 6.47
CA ARG A 42 2.53 -0.49 7.92
C ARG A 42 1.24 -0.96 8.55
N GLU A 43 1.37 -1.59 9.71
CA GLU A 43 0.25 -2.00 10.56
C GLU A 43 -0.02 -0.97 11.67
N PRO A 44 -1.20 -1.04 12.32
CA PRO A 44 -1.52 -0.20 13.47
C PRO A 44 -0.44 -0.26 14.57
N GLY A 45 -0.09 0.91 15.10
CA GLY A 45 0.89 1.08 16.16
C GLY A 45 2.34 1.22 15.69
N GLU A 46 2.61 1.16 14.39
CA GLU A 46 3.97 1.39 13.87
C GLU A 46 4.40 2.86 13.87
N SER A 47 3.45 3.79 13.66
CA SER A 47 3.71 5.22 13.77
C SER A 47 2.42 6.02 13.87
N LYS A 48 2.46 7.19 14.53
CA LYS A 48 1.30 8.07 14.64
C LYS A 48 0.73 8.49 13.29
N ASP A 49 1.59 8.84 12.34
CA ASP A 49 1.15 9.28 11.00
C ASP A 49 0.47 8.14 10.22
N SER A 50 1.03 6.93 10.27
CA SER A 50 0.38 5.77 9.63
C SER A 50 -0.93 5.43 10.31
N ASP A 51 -1.01 5.49 11.64
CA ASP A 51 -2.25 5.21 12.36
C ASP A 51 -3.35 6.20 11.98
N PHE A 52 -3.02 7.49 11.82
CA PHE A 52 -3.97 8.47 11.29
C PHE A 52 -4.39 8.17 9.85
N PHE A 53 -3.48 7.65 9.02
CA PHE A 53 -3.80 7.25 7.65
C PHE A 53 -4.74 6.04 7.62
N LEU A 54 -4.43 4.99 8.38
CA LEU A 54 -5.26 3.79 8.47
C LEU A 54 -6.67 4.15 8.97
N LYS A 55 -6.75 4.97 10.02
CA LYS A 55 -8.03 5.45 10.57
C LYS A 55 -8.85 6.20 9.52
N LEU A 56 -8.21 7.07 8.73
CA LEU A 56 -8.89 7.82 7.66
C LEU A 56 -9.47 6.89 6.60
N VAL A 57 -8.73 5.86 6.19
CA VAL A 57 -9.16 4.87 5.21
C VAL A 57 -10.36 4.07 5.73
N GLU A 58 -10.32 3.64 7.00
CA GLU A 58 -11.44 2.97 7.67
C GLU A 58 -12.67 3.87 7.78
N ASP A 59 -12.49 5.15 8.11
CA ASP A 59 -13.58 6.14 8.21
C ASP A 59 -14.23 6.41 6.84
N TYR A 60 -13.51 6.17 5.74
CA TYR A 60 -14.07 6.14 4.38
C TYR A 60 -14.73 4.82 4.00
N HIS A 61 -14.72 3.83 4.88
CA HIS A 61 -15.22 2.47 4.62
C HIS A 61 -14.57 1.81 3.41
N LEU A 62 -13.30 2.14 3.12
CA LEU A 62 -12.54 1.51 2.05
C LEU A 62 -11.96 0.18 2.54
N PRO A 63 -11.89 -0.86 1.68
CA PRO A 63 -11.19 -2.10 2.02
C PRO A 63 -9.72 -1.82 2.31
N LEU A 64 -9.29 -2.06 3.55
CA LEU A 64 -7.93 -1.80 4.02
C LEU A 64 -7.20 -3.12 4.24
N VAL A 65 -6.04 -3.27 3.62
CA VAL A 65 -5.11 -4.40 3.81
C VAL A 65 -3.79 -3.85 4.34
N CYS A 66 -3.36 -4.34 5.50
CA CYS A 66 -2.10 -3.94 6.12
C CYS A 66 -1.15 -5.13 6.16
N PHE A 67 0.08 -4.91 5.70
CA PHE A 67 1.15 -5.89 5.89
C PHE A 67 2.44 -5.17 6.22
N SER A 68 2.96 -5.42 7.43
CA SER A 68 4.11 -4.68 7.93
C SER A 68 5.42 -5.07 7.25
N TYR A 69 6.04 -4.10 6.57
CA TYR A 69 7.39 -4.24 6.05
C TYR A 69 8.41 -4.48 7.17
N GLN A 70 8.31 -3.74 8.28
CA GLN A 70 9.30 -3.83 9.36
C GLN A 70 9.22 -5.16 10.10
N LYS A 71 8.00 -5.64 10.40
CA LYS A 71 7.83 -6.95 11.04
C LYS A 71 8.25 -8.08 10.10
N PHE A 72 8.02 -7.95 8.79
CA PHE A 72 8.53 -8.93 7.84
C PHE A 72 10.05 -8.93 7.81
N LYS A 73 10.68 -7.76 7.64
CA LYS A 73 12.14 -7.62 7.62
C LYS A 73 12.78 -8.22 8.88
N ALA A 74 12.22 -7.95 10.06
CA ALA A 74 12.75 -8.43 11.34
C ALA A 74 12.72 -9.96 11.49
N LYS A 75 11.88 -10.68 10.73
CA LYS A 75 11.82 -12.15 10.72
C LYS A 75 12.85 -12.79 9.80
N VAL A 76 13.43 -12.02 8.88
CA VAL A 76 14.41 -12.52 7.92
C VAL A 76 15.80 -12.31 8.50
N ASP A 77 16.67 -13.32 8.41
CA ASP A 77 18.08 -13.15 8.75
C ASP A 77 18.76 -12.25 7.72
N THR A 78 19.05 -11.00 8.10
CA THR A 78 19.63 -9.97 7.23
C THR A 78 21.15 -10.04 7.11
N ALA A 79 21.79 -11.11 7.61
CA ALA A 79 23.26 -11.24 7.65
C ALA A 79 23.94 -11.19 6.26
N THR A 80 23.19 -11.28 5.16
CA THR A 80 23.73 -11.27 3.79
C THR A 80 23.21 -10.12 2.91
N GLU A 81 22.80 -8.98 3.50
CA GLU A 81 22.44 -7.79 2.72
C GLU A 81 23.67 -7.27 1.94
N GLN A 82 23.72 -7.53 0.63
CA GLN A 82 24.71 -6.99 -0.28
C GLN A 82 24.30 -5.57 -0.69
N THR A 83 25.24 -4.63 -0.60
CA THR A 83 24.99 -3.22 -0.90
C THR A 83 24.70 -3.03 -2.40
N GLY A 84 23.57 -2.40 -2.72
CA GLY A 84 23.22 -1.99 -4.09
C GLY A 84 22.29 -2.94 -4.87
N VAL A 85 21.97 -4.12 -4.35
CA VAL A 85 20.97 -5.04 -4.94
C VAL A 85 19.79 -5.19 -3.99
N LEU A 86 18.56 -5.18 -4.52
CA LEU A 86 17.38 -5.43 -3.72
C LEU A 86 17.50 -6.85 -3.10
N PRO A 87 17.50 -7.02 -1.77
CA PRO A 87 17.67 -8.33 -1.15
C PRO A 87 16.60 -9.31 -1.62
N LEU A 88 16.94 -10.60 -1.77
CA LEU A 88 15.98 -11.60 -2.30
C LEU A 88 14.66 -11.66 -1.50
N TRP A 89 14.74 -11.51 -0.18
CA TRP A 89 13.56 -11.50 0.70
C TRP A 89 12.58 -10.36 0.40
N ARG A 90 13.02 -9.29 -0.29
CA ARG A 90 12.12 -8.23 -0.77
C ARG A 90 11.12 -8.75 -1.79
N PHE A 91 11.55 -9.65 -2.66
CA PHE A 91 10.63 -10.30 -3.60
C PHE A 91 9.65 -11.21 -2.88
N ASP A 92 10.07 -11.86 -1.79
CA ASP A 92 9.17 -12.68 -0.98
C ASP A 92 8.12 -11.84 -0.25
N TYR A 93 8.51 -10.66 0.25
CA TYR A 93 7.53 -9.71 0.78
C TYR A 93 6.53 -9.25 -0.28
N ASP A 94 7.00 -8.90 -1.48
CA ASP A 94 6.10 -8.44 -2.56
C ASP A 94 5.13 -9.55 -2.97
N ARG A 95 5.59 -10.81 -3.00
CA ARG A 95 4.72 -11.98 -3.21
C ARG A 95 3.67 -12.12 -2.13
N GLU A 96 4.03 -11.92 -0.87
CA GLU A 96 3.08 -11.98 0.23
C GLU A 96 2.04 -10.85 0.13
N VAL A 97 2.45 -9.64 -0.26
CA VAL A 97 1.53 -8.54 -0.57
C VAL A 97 0.59 -8.92 -1.71
N MET A 98 1.11 -9.46 -2.81
CA MET A 98 0.27 -9.93 -3.94
C MET A 98 -0.71 -11.04 -3.50
N ASN A 99 -0.28 -11.98 -2.66
CA ASN A 99 -1.13 -13.05 -2.13
C ASN A 99 -2.28 -12.51 -1.28
N GLN A 100 -2.01 -11.50 -0.43
CA GLN A 100 -3.07 -10.87 0.37
C GLN A 100 -4.06 -10.06 -0.49
N LEU A 101 -3.60 -9.57 -1.64
CA LEU A 101 -4.41 -8.79 -2.57
C LEU A 101 -5.07 -9.62 -3.69
N GLN A 102 -4.91 -10.95 -3.69
CA GLN A 102 -5.35 -11.82 -4.78
C GLN A 102 -6.86 -11.79 -5.08
N GLY A 103 -7.68 -11.38 -4.10
CA GLY A 103 -9.13 -11.24 -4.24
C GLY A 103 -9.57 -9.91 -4.88
N PHE A 104 -8.64 -8.99 -5.12
CA PHE A 104 -8.90 -7.72 -5.76
C PHE A 104 -8.39 -7.73 -7.21
N HIS A 105 -9.13 -7.07 -8.09
CA HIS A 105 -8.81 -6.97 -9.51
C HIS A 105 -8.88 -5.50 -9.96
N PRO A 106 -7.90 -4.66 -9.56
CA PRO A 106 -7.86 -3.26 -9.98
C PRO A 106 -7.51 -3.15 -11.47
N ASP A 107 -8.05 -2.12 -12.13
CA ASP A 107 -7.66 -1.72 -13.48
C ASP A 107 -6.35 -0.91 -13.46
N LEU A 108 -6.08 -0.20 -12.34
CA LEU A 108 -4.88 0.61 -12.15
C LEU A 108 -4.43 0.60 -10.69
N CYS A 109 -3.15 0.31 -10.46
CA CYS A 109 -2.50 0.46 -9.17
C CYS A 109 -1.77 1.80 -9.08
N VAL A 110 -2.07 2.59 -8.04
CA VAL A 110 -1.46 3.90 -7.79
C VAL A 110 -0.58 3.81 -6.54
N LEU A 111 0.70 4.17 -6.67
CA LEU A 111 1.67 4.19 -5.58
C LEU A 111 1.78 5.61 -5.02
N THR A 112 1.24 5.85 -3.82
CA THR A 112 1.11 7.18 -3.23
C THR A 112 1.83 7.26 -1.89
N GLY A 113 3.07 7.75 -1.91
CA GLY A 113 3.94 7.69 -0.73
C GLY A 113 4.20 6.23 -0.30
N TYR A 114 4.24 5.32 -1.27
CA TYR A 114 4.67 3.94 -1.06
C TYR A 114 6.19 3.91 -1.02
N MET A 115 6.75 3.77 0.18
CA MET A 115 8.18 4.00 0.45
C MET A 115 9.07 2.80 0.11
N LEU A 116 8.61 1.91 -0.77
CA LEU A 116 9.30 0.68 -1.16
C LEU A 116 9.38 0.60 -2.69
N ILE A 117 10.53 0.14 -3.20
CA ILE A 117 10.68 -0.21 -4.61
C ILE A 117 9.96 -1.54 -4.83
N VAL A 118 9.02 -1.55 -5.78
CA VAL A 118 8.30 -2.76 -6.19
C VAL A 118 9.18 -3.67 -7.03
N GLY A 119 9.15 -4.96 -6.71
CA GLY A 119 9.83 -6.00 -7.46
C GLY A 119 9.22 -6.21 -8.85
N ARG A 120 10.05 -6.72 -9.77
CA ARG A 120 9.66 -6.94 -11.18
C ARG A 120 8.37 -7.75 -11.34
N GLU A 121 8.18 -8.77 -10.51
CA GLU A 121 7.00 -9.65 -10.57
C GLU A 121 5.69 -8.86 -10.34
N MET A 122 5.71 -7.93 -9.38
CA MET A 122 4.56 -7.09 -9.05
C MET A 122 4.22 -6.08 -10.17
N CYS A 123 5.22 -5.68 -10.98
CA CYS A 123 4.99 -4.79 -12.12
C CYS A 123 4.43 -5.48 -13.37
N GLN A 124 4.42 -6.82 -13.39
CA GLN A 124 4.00 -7.62 -14.56
C GLN A 124 2.57 -8.16 -14.42
N LYS A 125 1.95 -7.95 -13.27
CA LYS A 125 0.58 -8.34 -12.96
C LYS A 125 -0.27 -7.09 -12.79
#